data_AF-A0A0Q4BF29-F1
#
_entry.id   AF-A0A0Q4BF29-F1
#
_cell.length_a   1.000
_cell.length_b   1.000
_cell.length_c   1.000
_cell.angle_alpha   90.00
_cell.angle_beta   90.00
_cell.angle_gamma   90.00
#
_symmetry.space_group_name_H-M   'P 1'
#
loop_
_entity.id
_entity.type
_entity.pdbx_description
1 polymer ?
#
loop_
_entity_poly.entity_id
_entity_poly.type
_entity_poly.pdbx_seq_one_letter_code
_entity_poly.pdbx_strand_id
1 'polypeptide(L)' 'MCAPPSAIRNRSSKYVIIRPTKQKGKVSAQLARAFEVPEEEISRILPPGDVEVVERVGME' A
#
# COMPACT_ATOMS: atom_id res chain seq x y z
N MET A 1 -5.01 10.85 -0.46
CA MET A 1 -4.18 11.33 -1.59
C MET A 1 -3.37 10.16 -2.10
N CYS A 2 -3.43 9.85 -3.39
CA CYS A 2 -2.58 8.84 -4.04
C CYS A 2 -2.10 9.40 -5.40
N ALA A 3 -0.91 9.01 -5.84
CA ALA A 3 -0.35 9.38 -7.13
C ALA A 3 -0.72 8.34 -8.21
N PRO A 4 -0.76 8.72 -9.51
CA PRO A 4 -0.95 7.76 -10.58
C PRO A 4 0.23 6.77 -10.66
N PRO A 5 0.02 5.54 -11.15
CA PRO A 5 1.08 4.52 -11.21
C PRO A 5 2.32 4.95 -12.01
N SER A 6 2.13 5.81 -13.02
CA SER A 6 3.22 6.36 -13.82
C SER A 6 4.23 7.17 -13.00
N ALA A 7 3.82 7.71 -11.84
CA ALA A 7 4.70 8.48 -10.97
C ALA A 7 5.72 7.60 -10.22
N ILE A 8 5.42 6.31 -9.99
CA ILE A 8 6.22 5.43 -9.14
C ILE A 8 6.97 4.34 -9.93
N ARG A 9 6.39 3.85 -11.05
CA ARG A 9 6.90 2.71 -11.83
C ARG A 9 8.40 2.76 -12.17
N ASN A 10 8.93 3.95 -12.46
CA ASN A 10 10.35 4.13 -12.85
C ASN A 10 11.23 4.71 -11.73
N ARG A 11 10.67 4.90 -10.53
CA ARG A 11 11.35 5.56 -9.40
C ARG A 11 11.50 4.66 -8.18
N SER A 12 10.85 3.50 -8.18
CA SER A 12 10.89 2.57 -7.06
C SER A 12 10.91 1.14 -7.55
N SER A 13 11.77 0.33 -6.94
CA SER A 13 11.86 -1.11 -7.19
C SER A 13 10.83 -1.92 -6.39
N LYS A 14 10.27 -1.34 -5.33
CA LYS A 14 9.23 -1.95 -4.48
C LYS A 14 8.07 -0.99 -4.29
N TYR A 15 6.86 -1.38 -4.68
CA TYR A 15 5.65 -0.59 -4.46
C TYR A 15 4.37 -1.44 -4.54
N VAL A 16 3.28 -0.88 -4.01
CA VAL A 16 1.93 -1.44 -4.14
C VAL A 16 0.98 -0.43 -4.75
N ILE A 17 -0.01 -0.93 -5.50
CA ILE A 17 -1.15 -0.14 -5.93
C ILE A 17 -2.35 -0.57 -5.11
N ILE A 18 -3.03 0.42 -4.53
CA ILE A 18 -4.21 0.23 -3.70
C ILE A 18 -5.42 0.94 -4.30
N ARG A 19 -6.62 0.46 -3.96
CA ARG A 19 -7.87 1.18 -4.22
C ARG A 19 -8.80 1.11 -3.01
N PRO A 20 -9.75 2.05 -2.88
CA PRO A 20 -10.79 1.96 -1.86
C PRO A 20 -11.63 0.69 -2.01
N THR A 21 -12.04 0.09 -0.90
CA THR A 21 -12.96 -1.05 -0.88
C THR A 21 -13.97 -0.90 0.26
N LYS A 22 -15.04 -1.69 0.21
CA LYS A 22 -16.02 -1.83 1.31
C LYS A 22 -15.70 -3.02 2.22
N GLN A 23 -14.78 -3.88 1.81
CA GLN A 23 -14.38 -5.05 2.59
C GLN A 23 -13.45 -4.63 3.71
N LYS A 24 -13.79 -4.99 4.94
CA LYS A 24 -12.93 -4.76 6.11
C LYS A 24 -11.66 -5.60 5.96
N GLY A 25 -10.50 -4.97 6.10
CA GLY A 25 -9.21 -5.63 5.92
C GLY A 25 -8.11 -5.05 6.80
N LYS A 26 -7.11 -5.86 7.11
CA LYS A 26 -5.90 -5.45 7.85
C LYS A 26 -4.74 -5.18 6.88
N VAL A 27 -4.97 -4.34 5.87
CA VAL A 27 -3.96 -4.06 4.83
C VAL A 27 -2.74 -3.36 5.43
N SER A 28 -2.92 -2.50 6.44
CA SER A 28 -1.83 -1.86 7.20
C SER A 28 -0.83 -2.90 7.73
N ALA A 29 -1.30 -3.89 8.48
CA ALA A 29 -0.47 -4.95 9.05
C ALA A 29 0.22 -5.82 7.99
N GLN A 30 -0.46 -6.09 6.88
CA GLN A 30 0.12 -6.87 5.78
C GLN A 30 1.27 -6.11 5.09
N LEU A 31 1.04 -4.83 4.77
CA LEU A 31 2.05 -3.99 4.13
C LEU A 31 3.22 -3.70 5.07
N ALA A 32 2.96 -3.50 6.37
CA ALA A 32 4.00 -3.29 7.38
C ALA A 32 5.01 -4.45 7.39
N ARG A 33 4.52 -5.69 7.33
CA ARG A 33 5.38 -6.88 7.22
C ARG A 33 6.14 -6.92 5.90
N ALA A 34 5.47 -6.66 4.78
CA ALA A 34 6.08 -6.72 3.45
C ALA A 34 7.15 -5.63 3.21
N PHE A 35 7.00 -4.46 3.85
CA PHE A 35 7.96 -3.37 3.79
C PHE A 35 8.97 -3.38 4.96
N GLU A 36 8.83 -4.30 5.91
CA GLU A 36 9.66 -4.39 7.12
C GLU A 36 9.69 -3.09 7.94
N VAL A 37 8.54 -2.44 8.07
CA VAL A 37 8.37 -1.18 8.82
C VAL A 37 7.28 -1.31 9.89
N PRO A 38 7.25 -0.42 10.90
CA PRO A 38 6.15 -0.37 11.86
C PRO A 38 4.78 -0.16 11.18
N GLU A 39 3.74 -0.84 11.69
CA GLU A 39 2.38 -0.71 11.15
C GLU A 39 1.84 0.73 11.25
N GLU A 40 2.29 1.49 12.24
CA GLU A 40 1.91 2.88 12.42
C GLU A 40 2.36 3.76 11.24
N GLU A 41 3.55 3.54 10.69
CA GLU A 41 4.05 4.31 9.56
C GLU A 41 3.18 4.09 8.32
N ILE A 42 2.80 2.84 8.05
CA ILE A 42 1.88 2.50 6.98
C ILE A 42 0.51 3.15 7.22
N SER A 43 -0.01 3.05 8.44
CA SER A 43 -1.34 3.57 8.78
C SER A 43 -1.43 5.09 8.61
N ARG A 44 -0.34 5.82 8.85
CA ARG A 44 -0.26 7.28 8.66
C ARG A 44 -0.28 7.70 7.20
N ILE A 45 0.22 6.87 6.27
CA ILE A 45 0.27 7.19 4.83
C ILE A 45 -0.92 6.64 4.04
N LEU A 46 -1.63 5.65 4.59
CA LEU A 46 -2.80 5.09 3.95
C LEU A 46 -3.94 6.12 3.90
N PRO A 47 -4.73 6.15 2.80
CA PRO A 47 -5.97 6.91 2.78
C PRO A 47 -6.92 6.44 3.89
N PRO A 48 -7.79 7.34 4.40
CA PRO A 48 -8.80 6.94 5.37
C PRO A 48 -9.78 5.92 4.77
N GLY A 49 -10.27 5.01 5.60
CA GLY A 49 -11.19 3.94 5.22
C GLY A 49 -10.49 2.62 4.90
N ASP A 50 -11.24 1.69 4.31
CA ASP A 50 -10.71 0.38 3.91
C ASP A 50 -10.16 0.43 2.48
N VAL A 51 -9.03 -0.25 2.28
CA VAL A 51 -8.35 -0.36 0.97
C VAL A 51 -8.06 -1.82 0.67
N GLU A 52 -7.89 -2.14 -0.61
CA GLU A 52 -7.39 -3.43 -1.07
C GLU A 52 -6.17 -3.21 -1.99
N VAL A 53 -5.25 -4.19 -1.98
CA VAL A 53 -4.07 -4.20 -2.86
C VAL A 53 -4.45 -4.83 -4.18
N VAL A 54 -4.24 -4.11 -5.29
CA VAL A 54 -4.52 -4.59 -6.65
C VAL A 54 -3.27 -4.97 -7.43
N GLU A 55 -2.10 -4.47 -7.02
CA GLU A 55 -0.81 -4.80 -7.64
C GLU A 55 0.30 -4.78 -6.57
N ARG A 56 1.21 -5.75 -6.64
CA ARG A 56 2.44 -5.82 -5.83
C ARG A 56 3.63 -5.96 -6.78
N VAL A 57 4.64 -5.11 -6.62
CA VAL A 57 5.84 -5.11 -7.46
C VAL A 57 7.07 -5.12 -6.57
N GLY A 58 7.97 -6.08 -6.80
CA GLY A 58 9.22 -6.23 -6.04
C GLY A 58 9.02 -6.67 -4.58
N MET A 59 7.88 -7.28 -4.28
CA MET A 59 7.51 -7.77 -2.95
C MET A 59 7.12 -9.25 -3.07
N GLU A 60 7.70 -10.11 -2.22
CA GLU A 60 7.29 -11.51 -2.02
C GLU A 60 6.39 -11.64 -0.78
#